data_AF-A0A947Y6Z0-F1
#
_entry.id   AF-A0A947Y6Z0-F1
#
_cell.length_a   1.000
_cell.length_b   1.000
_cell.length_c   1.000
_cell.angle_alpha   90.00
_cell.angle_beta   90.00
_cell.angle_gamma   90.00
#
_symmetry.space_group_name_H-M   'P 1'
#
loop_
_entity.id
_entity.type
_entity.pdbx_description
1 polymer ?
#
loop_
_entity_poly.entity_id
_entity_poly.type
_entity_poly.pdbx_seq_one_letter_code
_entity_poly.pdbx_strand_id
1 'polypeptide(L)'
;MDTTTTKNRRKIGRVKRPDSAALARPRKIIMVHAGGSAAFRTGIFDGRTKLAKLYKQHVAAIEAHLGGDLTPPQSRLVDQAARLALLTELTWAEIDKHGVFKDGDVRPAVDSFLRTAQQERDVLRLLGIERRQKAIPSLDEYLKEHSDV
;
A
#
# COMPACT_ATOMS: atom_id res chain seq x y z
N MET A 1 -49.98 47.06 46.35
CA MET A 1 -50.47 45.93 45.54
C MET A 1 -49.59 45.87 44.32
N ASP A 2 -48.65 44.92 44.26
CA ASP A 2 -47.85 44.64 43.07
C ASP A 2 -47.60 43.14 42.99
N THR A 3 -48.17 42.50 41.97
CA THR A 3 -48.05 41.06 41.72
C THR A 3 -46.93 40.81 40.71
N THR A 4 -45.73 40.46 41.17
CA THR A 4 -44.68 39.94 40.28
C THR A 4 -44.93 38.45 40.01
N THR A 5 -45.48 38.14 38.85
CA THR A 5 -45.65 36.76 38.35
C THR A 5 -44.31 36.22 37.84
N THR A 6 -43.62 35.42 38.64
CA THR A 6 -42.39 34.72 38.23
C THR A 6 -42.72 33.52 37.34
N LYS A 7 -42.48 33.62 36.03
CA LYS A 7 -42.69 32.52 35.07
C LYS A 7 -41.71 31.37 35.34
N ASN A 8 -42.23 30.29 35.92
CA ASN A 8 -41.50 29.08 36.24
C ASN A 8 -41.23 28.23 34.97
N ARG A 9 -40.13 28.51 34.25
CA ARG A 9 -39.67 27.68 33.12
C ARG A 9 -39.08 26.37 33.67
N ARG A 10 -39.91 25.33 33.75
CA ARG A 10 -39.44 23.95 33.98
C ARG A 10 -38.45 23.57 32.89
N LYS A 11 -37.17 23.36 33.25
CA LYS A 11 -36.17 22.72 32.39
C LYS A 11 -36.62 21.28 32.15
N ILE A 12 -37.26 21.02 31.01
CA ILE A 12 -37.52 19.66 30.55
C ILE A 12 -36.15 19.06 30.23
N GLY A 13 -35.65 18.20 31.13
CA GLY A 13 -34.43 17.45 30.89
C GLY A 13 -34.61 16.65 29.59
N ARG A 14 -33.74 16.89 28.60
CA ARG A 14 -33.76 16.12 27.35
C ARG A 14 -33.58 14.65 27.69
N VAL A 15 -34.64 13.86 27.53
CA VAL A 15 -34.60 12.41 27.60
C VAL A 15 -33.62 11.93 26.53
N LYS A 16 -32.45 11.43 26.93
CA LYS A 16 -31.45 10.89 26.02
C LYS A 16 -32.04 9.61 25.40
N ARG A 17 -32.22 9.60 24.07
CA ARG A 17 -32.70 8.42 23.35
C ARG A 17 -31.67 7.29 23.49
N PRO A 18 -32.08 6.05 23.83
CA PRO A 18 -31.14 4.92 23.97
C PRO A 18 -30.44 4.58 22.66
N ASP A 19 -31.05 4.93 21.52
CA ASP A 19 -30.56 4.62 20.18
C ASP A 19 -29.65 5.73 19.59
N SER A 20 -29.34 6.74 20.40
CA SER A 20 -28.47 7.84 20.00
C SER A 20 -27.06 7.32 19.68
N ALA A 21 -26.51 7.72 18.54
CA ALA A 21 -25.11 7.43 18.16
C ALA A 21 -24.10 7.88 19.23
N ALA A 22 -24.42 8.90 20.04
CA ALA A 22 -23.59 9.36 21.16
C ALA A 22 -23.56 8.40 22.38
N LEU A 23 -24.47 7.41 22.43
CA LEU A 23 -24.51 6.34 23.44
C LEU A 23 -24.00 5.00 22.89
N ALA A 24 -23.61 4.93 21.62
CA ALA A 24 -23.05 3.73 21.04
C ALA A 24 -21.74 3.37 21.75
N ARG A 25 -21.58 2.09 22.12
CA ARG A 25 -20.35 1.61 22.77
C ARG A 25 -19.15 1.94 21.86
N PRO A 26 -18.09 2.57 22.37
CA PRO A 26 -16.92 2.89 21.56
C PRO A 26 -16.37 1.59 20.98
N ARG A 27 -16.25 1.54 19.66
CA ARG A 27 -15.64 0.38 18.99
C ARG A 27 -14.21 0.27 19.49
N LYS A 28 -13.83 -0.90 19.98
CA LYS A 28 -12.47 -1.18 20.46
C LYS A 28 -11.54 -1.19 19.24
N ILE A 29 -10.92 -0.05 18.95
CA ILE A 29 -9.91 0.05 17.90
C ILE A 29 -8.64 -0.56 18.48
N ILE A 30 -8.35 -1.80 18.12
CA ILE A 30 -7.06 -2.43 18.44
C ILE A 30 -6.04 -1.79 17.51
N MET A 31 -5.32 -0.79 18.02
CA MET A 31 -4.21 -0.18 17.30
C MET A 31 -3.04 -1.16 17.35
N VAL A 32 -2.88 -1.95 16.29
CA VAL A 32 -1.73 -2.86 16.14
C VAL A 32 -0.57 -2.03 15.63
N HIS A 33 0.41 -1.74 16.50
CA HIS A 33 1.72 -1.22 16.11
C HIS A 33 2.55 -2.32 15.44
N ALA A 34 2.05 -2.88 14.34
CA ALA A 34 2.86 -3.68 13.45
C ALA A 34 3.66 -2.70 12.61
N GLY A 35 4.91 -2.45 13.00
CA GLY A 35 5.91 -1.95 12.05
C GLY A 35 5.83 -2.78 10.77
N GLY A 36 6.01 -2.15 9.61
CA GLY A 36 5.69 -2.72 8.31
C GLY A 36 6.17 -4.16 8.09
N SER A 37 7.22 -4.60 8.79
CA SER A 37 7.80 -5.95 8.75
C SER A 37 6.96 -7.11 9.31
N ALA A 38 5.95 -6.88 10.16
CA ALA A 38 5.13 -7.99 10.71
C ALA A 38 3.99 -8.40 9.76
N ALA A 39 3.38 -7.45 9.05
CA ALA A 39 2.32 -7.71 8.08
C ALA A 39 2.79 -8.57 6.89
N PHE A 40 4.04 -8.38 6.45
CA PHE A 40 4.62 -9.21 5.38
C PHE A 40 4.86 -10.66 5.81
N ARG A 41 5.09 -10.92 7.10
CA ARG A 41 5.39 -12.27 7.63
C ARG A 41 4.17 -13.14 7.86
N THR A 42 3.04 -12.57 8.26
CA THR A 42 1.83 -13.34 8.59
C THR A 42 0.85 -13.48 7.43
N GLY A 43 1.08 -12.79 6.30
CA GLY A 43 0.23 -12.86 5.11
C GLY A 43 -1.15 -12.21 5.28
N ILE A 44 -1.46 -11.66 6.45
CA ILE A 44 -2.72 -10.97 6.72
C ILE A 44 -2.51 -9.49 6.43
N PHE A 45 -2.69 -9.11 5.17
CA PHE A 45 -2.87 -7.71 4.83
C PHE A 45 -4.30 -7.29 5.20
N ASP A 46 -4.46 -6.28 6.06
CA ASP A 46 -5.74 -5.57 6.11
C ASP A 46 -5.98 -4.97 4.72
N GLY A 47 -6.99 -5.49 4.03
CA GLY A 47 -7.35 -5.16 2.66
C GLY A 47 -7.68 -3.68 2.42
N ARG A 48 -7.81 -2.89 3.48
CA ARG A 48 -8.05 -1.44 3.43
C ARG A 48 -6.76 -0.63 3.31
N THR A 49 -5.61 -1.20 3.65
CA THR A 49 -4.32 -0.50 3.63
C THR A 49 -3.87 -0.20 2.20
N LYS A 50 -3.08 0.87 2.03
CA LYS A 50 -2.48 1.22 0.72
C LYS A 50 -1.64 0.07 0.16
N LEU A 51 -0.87 -0.61 1.04
CA LEU A 51 -0.06 -1.77 0.67
C LEU A 51 -0.91 -2.95 0.19
N ALA A 52 -2.03 -3.25 0.85
CA ALA A 52 -2.92 -4.32 0.40
C ALA A 52 -3.57 -4.03 -0.96
N LYS A 53 -3.86 -2.75 -1.24
CA LYS A 53 -4.37 -2.34 -2.56
C LYS A 53 -3.31 -2.52 -3.65
N LEU A 54 -2.08 -2.07 -3.39
CA LEU A 54 -0.95 -2.26 -4.31
C LEU A 54 -0.66 -3.74 -4.56
N TYR A 55 -0.66 -4.56 -3.51
CA TYR A 55 -0.54 -6.01 -3.61
C TYR A 55 -1.57 -6.59 -4.59
N LYS A 56 -2.86 -6.30 -4.35
CA LYS A 56 -3.96 -6.79 -5.19
C LYS A 56 -3.87 -6.30 -6.63
N GLN A 57 -3.43 -5.06 -6.83
CA GLN A 57 -3.21 -4.49 -8.16
C GLN A 57 -2.10 -5.25 -8.91
N HIS A 58 -0.99 -5.55 -8.25
CA HIS A 58 0.09 -6.34 -8.86
C HIS A 58 -0.36 -7.76 -9.19
N VAL A 59 -1.04 -8.45 -8.28
CA VAL A 59 -1.60 -9.79 -8.53
C VAL A 59 -2.54 -9.75 -9.73
N ALA A 60 -3.50 -8.84 -9.75
CA ALA A 60 -4.46 -8.71 -10.85
C ALA A 60 -3.78 -8.37 -12.19
N ALA A 61 -2.74 -7.54 -12.18
CA ALA A 61 -1.99 -7.20 -13.39
C ALA A 61 -1.25 -8.41 -13.97
N ILE A 62 -0.63 -9.22 -13.11
CA ILE A 62 0.06 -10.44 -13.53
C ILE A 62 -0.94 -11.49 -14.00
N GLU A 63 -2.05 -11.69 -13.27
CA GLU A 63 -3.13 -12.60 -13.66
C GLU A 63 -3.75 -12.23 -15.01
N ALA A 64 -3.97 -10.93 -15.26
CA ALA A 64 -4.47 -10.43 -16.54
C ALA A 64 -3.50 -10.71 -17.69
N HIS A 65 -2.18 -10.62 -17.44
CA HIS A 65 -1.18 -10.98 -18.44
C HIS A 65 -1.14 -12.49 -18.73
N LEU A 66 -1.43 -13.33 -17.74
CA LEU A 66 -1.38 -14.79 -17.86
C LEU A 66 -2.68 -15.44 -18.35
N GLY A 67 -3.79 -14.69 -18.43
CA GLY A 67 -5.06 -15.19 -18.95
C GLY A 67 -6.00 -15.79 -17.89
N GLY A 68 -5.76 -15.55 -16.60
CA GLY A 68 -6.72 -15.78 -15.51
C GLY A 68 -6.85 -17.22 -14.98
N ASP A 69 -6.45 -18.25 -15.71
CA ASP A 69 -6.53 -19.64 -15.26
C ASP A 69 -5.15 -20.17 -14.83
N LEU A 70 -4.77 -19.86 -13.60
CA LEU A 70 -3.45 -20.18 -13.05
C LEU A 70 -3.45 -21.53 -12.35
N THR A 71 -2.47 -22.36 -12.69
CA THR A 71 -2.16 -23.56 -11.90
C THR A 71 -1.68 -23.16 -10.50
N PRO A 72 -1.85 -24.02 -9.47
CA PRO A 72 -1.41 -23.70 -8.11
C PRO A 72 0.08 -23.27 -8.00
N PRO A 73 1.04 -23.87 -8.74
CA PRO A 73 2.41 -23.38 -8.77
C PRO A 73 2.54 -21.97 -9.36
N GLN A 74 1.80 -21.64 -10.42
CA GLN A 74 1.79 -20.30 -10.99
C GLN A 74 1.21 -19.29 -10.00
N SER A 75 0.09 -19.60 -9.31
CA SER A 75 -0.48 -18.72 -8.29
C SER A 75 0.50 -18.40 -7.17
N ARG A 76 1.36 -19.35 -6.77
CA ARG A 76 2.43 -19.10 -5.79
C ARG A 76 3.50 -18.16 -6.31
N LEU A 77 3.90 -18.31 -7.58
CA LEU A 77 4.85 -17.40 -8.22
C LEU A 77 4.26 -15.99 -8.36
N VAL A 78 2.96 -15.87 -8.66
CA VAL A 78 2.26 -14.57 -8.70
C VAL A 78 2.25 -13.91 -7.32
N ASP A 79 1.90 -14.64 -6.25
CA ASP A 79 1.97 -14.12 -4.88
C ASP A 79 3.40 -13.67 -4.52
N GLN A 80 4.40 -14.47 -4.86
CA GLN A 80 5.81 -14.14 -4.61
C GLN A 80 6.23 -12.88 -5.38
N ALA A 81 5.89 -12.75 -6.67
CA ALA A 81 6.18 -11.58 -7.46
C ALA A 81 5.54 -10.32 -6.88
N ALA A 82 4.26 -10.39 -6.49
CA ALA A 82 3.55 -9.25 -5.89
C ALA A 82 4.17 -8.81 -4.55
N ARG A 83 4.68 -9.75 -3.74
CA ARG A 83 5.40 -9.43 -2.50
C ARG A 83 6.75 -8.78 -2.77
N LEU A 84 7.49 -9.27 -3.76
CA LEU A 84 8.77 -8.69 -4.16
C LEU A 84 8.57 -7.28 -4.70
N ALA A 85 7.55 -7.04 -5.54
CA ALA A 85 7.21 -5.71 -6.03
C ALA A 85 6.96 -4.71 -4.89
N LEU A 86 6.20 -5.10 -3.86
CA LEU A 86 5.98 -4.25 -2.69
C LEU A 86 7.27 -3.96 -1.92
N LEU A 87 8.15 -4.95 -1.79
CA LEU A 87 9.43 -4.75 -1.12
C LEU A 87 10.35 -3.83 -1.94
N THR A 88 10.32 -3.93 -3.27
CA THR A 88 10.97 -2.98 -4.19
C THR A 88 10.46 -1.56 -3.96
N GLU A 89 9.14 -1.35 -3.90
CA GLU A 89 8.52 -0.05 -3.62
C GLU A 89 8.92 0.52 -2.24
N LEU A 90 8.97 -0.34 -1.21
CA LEU A 90 9.35 0.09 0.14
C LEU A 90 10.83 0.47 0.24
N THR A 91 11.70 -0.31 -0.39
CA THR A 91 13.14 -0.01 -0.43
C THR A 91 13.41 1.24 -1.27
N TRP A 92 12.66 1.44 -2.35
CA TRP A 92 12.71 2.67 -3.13
C TRP A 92 12.28 3.89 -2.31
N ALA A 93 11.17 3.81 -1.58
CA ALA A 93 10.71 4.90 -0.71
C ALA A 93 11.74 5.25 0.39
N GLU A 94 12.47 4.25 0.90
CA GLU A 94 13.57 4.48 1.85
C GLU A 94 14.75 5.21 1.20
N ILE A 95 15.12 4.82 -0.03
CA ILE A 95 16.16 5.49 -0.83
C ILE A 95 15.75 6.93 -1.15
N ASP A 96 14.51 7.15 -1.58
CA ASP A 96 13.97 8.48 -1.91
C ASP A 96 14.01 9.41 -0.69
N LYS A 97 13.63 8.90 0.48
CA LYS A 97 13.60 9.67 1.73
C LYS A 97 14.97 9.97 2.31
N HIS A 98 15.92 9.03 2.19
CA HIS A 98 17.19 9.10 2.93
C HIS A 98 18.43 9.22 2.03
N GLY A 99 18.24 9.22 0.72
CA GLY A 99 19.30 9.23 -0.29
C GLY A 99 19.98 7.87 -0.49
N VAL A 100 20.83 7.81 -1.50
CA VAL A 100 21.59 6.60 -1.87
C VAL A 100 22.79 6.36 -0.95
N PHE A 101 23.41 7.44 -0.46
CA PHE A 101 24.66 7.40 0.30
C PHE A 101 24.46 7.85 1.75
N LYS A 102 25.35 7.38 2.63
CA LYS A 102 25.56 7.88 3.98
C LYS A 102 27.04 7.80 4.30
N ASP A 103 27.65 8.93 4.62
CA ASP A 103 29.07 9.01 5.02
C ASP A 103 30.05 8.44 3.97
N GLY A 104 29.69 8.52 2.69
CA GLY A 104 30.48 7.98 1.57
C GLY A 104 30.15 6.54 1.19
N ASP A 105 29.42 5.81 2.04
CA ASP A 105 29.00 4.44 1.80
C ASP A 105 27.60 4.35 1.20
N VAL A 106 27.38 3.30 0.39
CA VAL A 106 26.07 2.99 -0.16
C VAL A 106 25.17 2.45 0.95
N ARG A 107 23.95 2.99 1.07
CA ARG A 107 23.00 2.53 2.09
C ARG A 107 22.52 1.11 1.80
N PRO A 108 22.27 0.28 2.84
CA PRO A 108 21.72 -1.07 2.68
C PRO A 108 20.39 -1.16 1.93
N ALA A 109 19.60 -0.08 1.95
CA ALA A 109 18.34 0.01 1.19
C ALA A 109 18.57 -0.13 -0.32
N VAL A 110 19.70 0.35 -0.84
CA VAL A 110 20.06 0.27 -2.27
C VAL A 110 20.34 -1.17 -2.67
N ASP A 111 21.16 -1.88 -1.89
CA ASP A 111 21.42 -3.30 -2.13
C ASP A 111 20.14 -4.14 -2.03
N SER A 112 19.32 -3.85 -1.02
CA SER A 112 18.02 -4.50 -0.84
C SER A 112 17.09 -4.26 -2.03
N PHE A 113 17.03 -3.03 -2.55
CA PHE A 113 16.28 -2.68 -3.75
C PHE A 113 16.77 -3.46 -4.97
N LEU A 114 18.08 -3.42 -5.25
CA LEU A 114 18.66 -4.09 -6.42
C LEU A 114 18.43 -5.61 -6.38
N ARG A 115 18.65 -6.22 -5.21
CA ARG A 115 18.43 -7.65 -5.01
C ARG A 115 16.96 -8.03 -5.16
N THR A 116 16.06 -7.28 -4.55
CA THR A 116 14.62 -7.55 -4.63
C THR A 116 14.11 -7.40 -6.06
N ALA A 117 14.51 -6.34 -6.76
CA ALA A 117 14.15 -6.10 -8.15
C ALA A 117 14.72 -7.18 -9.10
N GLN A 118 15.89 -7.74 -8.80
CA GLN A 118 16.42 -8.89 -9.56
C GLN A 118 15.59 -10.14 -9.30
N GLN A 119 15.29 -10.46 -8.05
CA GLN A 119 14.46 -11.62 -7.69
C GLN A 119 13.06 -11.54 -8.29
N GLU A 120 12.46 -10.35 -8.30
CA GLU A 120 11.16 -10.12 -8.92
C GLU A 120 11.20 -10.46 -10.42
N ARG A 121 12.22 -9.95 -11.12
CA ARG A 121 12.43 -10.25 -12.55
C ARG A 121 12.63 -11.74 -12.81
N ASP A 122 13.34 -12.45 -11.93
CA ASP A 122 13.55 -13.88 -12.09
C ASP A 122 12.25 -14.67 -11.91
N VAL A 123 11.40 -14.29 -10.95
CA VAL A 123 10.06 -14.88 -10.77
C VAL A 123 9.16 -14.59 -11.98
N LEU A 124 9.16 -13.35 -12.48
CA LEU A 124 8.40 -13.00 -13.69
C LEU A 124 8.87 -13.79 -14.92
N ARG A 125 10.19 -14.01 -15.06
CA ARG A 125 10.74 -14.85 -16.13
C ARG A 125 10.26 -16.30 -16.02
N LEU A 126 10.16 -16.86 -14.81
CA LEU A 126 9.60 -18.21 -14.59
C LEU A 126 8.12 -18.30 -15.01
N LEU A 127 7.38 -17.19 -14.95
CA LEU A 127 6.01 -17.08 -15.43
C LEU A 127 5.92 -16.80 -16.95
N GLY A 128 7.06 -16.72 -17.66
CA GLY A 128 7.11 -16.38 -19.09
C GLY A 128 6.85 -14.89 -19.38
N ILE A 129 6.88 -14.03 -18.35
CA ILE A 129 6.72 -12.59 -18.49
C ILE A 129 8.10 -11.97 -18.66
N GLU A 130 8.42 -11.56 -19.87
CA GLU A 130 9.70 -10.94 -20.20
C GLU A 130 9.59 -9.44 -20.40
N ARG A 131 10.65 -8.72 -19.98
CA ARG A 131 10.79 -7.30 -20.31
C ARG A 131 11.03 -7.17 -21.80
N ARG A 132 10.02 -6.71 -22.53
CA ARG A 132 10.19 -6.32 -23.93
C ARG A 132 11.01 -5.04 -23.99
N GLN A 133 12.15 -5.08 -24.68
CA GLN A 133 12.85 -3.86 -25.05
C GLN A 133 11.92 -3.06 -25.98
N LYS A 134 11.62 -1.82 -25.61
CA LYS A 134 11.03 -0.87 -26.55
C LYS A 134 12.14 -0.51 -27.55
N ALA A 135 11.84 -0.60 -28.84
CA ALA A 135 12.75 -0.09 -29.86
C ALA A 135 12.81 1.44 -29.68
N ILE A 136 13.94 1.93 -29.17
CA ILE A 136 14.25 3.36 -29.12
C ILE A 136 15.16 3.60 -30.33
N PRO A 137 14.72 4.33 -31.36
CA PRO A 137 15.48 4.44 -32.61
C PRO A 137 16.79 5.20 -32.42
N SER A 138 16.83 6.18 -31.51
CA SER A 138 18.07 6.84 -31.06
C SER A 138 17.91 7.49 -29.68
N LEU A 139 19.04 7.72 -29.01
CA LEU A 139 19.08 8.45 -27.73
C LEU A 139 18.54 9.88 -27.89
N ASP A 140 18.85 10.55 -29.00
CA ASP A 140 18.41 11.92 -29.28
C ASP A 140 16.88 12.02 -29.43
N GLU A 141 16.24 11.02 -30.06
CA GLU A 141 14.78 10.96 -30.16
C GLU A 141 14.12 10.75 -28.80
N TYR A 142 14.69 9.85 -27.98
CA TYR A 142 14.18 9.59 -26.63
C TYR A 142 14.25 10.84 -25.74
N LEU A 143 15.38 11.56 -25.79
CA LEU A 143 15.58 12.78 -25.01
C LEU A 143 14.63 13.89 -25.45
N LYS A 144 14.40 14.07 -26.76
CA LYS A 144 13.42 15.05 -27.27
C LYS A 144 11.99 14.79 -26.80
N GLU A 145 11.59 13.52 -26.73
CA GLU A 145 10.24 13.14 -26.30
C GLU A 145 10.03 13.35 -24.79
N HIS A 146 11.10 13.39 -23.99
CA HIS A 146 11.04 13.42 -22.52
C HIS A 146 11.71 14.66 -21.89
N SER A 147 12.20 15.61 -22.68
CA SER A 147 12.82 16.86 -22.19
C SER A 147 11.80 17.96 -21.85
N ASP A 148 10.52 17.77 -22.19
CA ASP A 148 9.45 18.77 -21.99
C ASP A 148 8.59 18.53 -20.72
N VAL A 149 9.13 17.80 -19.74
CA VAL A 149 8.53 17.59 -18.40
C VAL A 149 9.42 18.18 -17.33
#